data_AF-A0AAW9IBZ4-F1
#
_entry.id   AF-A0AAW9IBZ4-F1
#
_cell.length_a   1.000
_cell.length_b   1.000
_cell.length_c   1.000
_cell.angle_alpha   90.00
_cell.angle_beta   90.00
_cell.angle_gamma   90.00
#
_symmetry.space_group_name_H-M   'P 1'
#
loop_
_entity.id
_entity.type
_entity.pdbx_description
1 polymer ?
#
loop_
_entity_poly.entity_id
_entity_poly.type
_entity_poly.pdbx_seq_one_letter_code
_entity_poly.pdbx_strand_id
1 'polypeptide(L)'
;ELVMDTIRYNYDLNIEKYAMINFVGFEAIIDQIGGIDIDVQEYQLHELNKYIGIDTGGNNCSVEKPGLQTLNGKQALSYARIRKGVGDEFERAERQREVLLKVAEKLQNTNSIKYFGIANKMLDYLRTNME
;
A
#
# COMPACT_ATOMS: atom_id res chain seq x y z
N GLU A 1 9.74 6.86 17.69
CA GLU A 1 10.28 6.61 19.04
C GLU A 1 9.19 6.09 19.96
N LEU A 2 8.18 6.88 20.37
CA LEU A 2 7.09 6.41 21.25
C LEU A 2 6.40 5.10 20.80
N VAL A 3 6.17 4.94 19.49
CA VAL A 3 5.57 3.70 18.93
C VAL A 3 6.45 2.47 19.21
N MET A 4 7.77 2.61 19.10
CA MET A 4 8.70 1.50 19.36
C MET A 4 8.76 1.15 20.84
N ASP A 5 8.80 2.18 21.70
CA ASP A 5 8.82 1.98 23.14
C ASP A 5 7.53 1.35 23.63
N THR A 6 6.39 1.72 23.03
CA THR A 6 5.09 1.10 23.31
C THR A 6 5.07 -0.37 22.91
N ILE A 7 5.60 -0.73 21.72
CA ILE A 7 5.66 -2.13 21.28
C ILE A 7 6.60 -2.94 22.19
N ARG A 8 7.78 -2.40 22.51
CA ARG A 8 8.74 -3.03 23.43
C ARG A 8 8.10 -3.29 24.79
N TYR A 9 7.40 -2.30 25.34
CA TYR A 9 6.75 -2.42 26.65
C TYR A 9 5.63 -3.46 26.68
N ASN A 10 4.80 -3.53 25.63
CA ASN A 10 3.62 -4.41 25.62
C ASN A 10 3.92 -5.85 25.16
N TYR A 11 4.93 -6.04 24.31
CA TYR A 11 5.18 -7.33 23.65
C TYR A 11 6.58 -7.89 23.89
N ASP A 12 7.42 -7.20 24.66
CA ASP A 12 8.83 -7.57 24.91
C ASP A 12 9.65 -7.77 23.63
N LEU A 13 9.28 -7.02 22.57
CA LEU A 13 9.94 -7.05 21.27
C LEU A 13 10.86 -5.83 21.12
N ASN A 14 12.14 -6.08 20.85
CA ASN A 14 13.08 -5.00 20.55
C ASN A 14 13.04 -4.62 19.06
N ILE A 15 12.33 -3.53 18.73
CA ILE A 15 12.35 -2.97 17.37
C ILE A 15 13.58 -2.07 17.23
N GLU A 16 14.56 -2.52 16.45
CA GLU A 16 15.81 -1.80 16.22
C GLU A 16 15.74 -0.86 15.00
N LYS A 17 14.97 -1.25 13.98
CA LYS A 17 14.89 -0.54 12.70
C LYS A 17 13.44 -0.31 12.28
N TYR A 18 13.19 0.83 11.64
CA TYR A 18 11.90 1.15 11.04
C TYR A 18 12.03 1.83 9.69
N ALA A 19 11.00 1.65 8.87
CA ALA A 19 10.73 2.42 7.68
C ALA A 19 9.30 2.93 7.76
N MET A 20 9.09 4.21 7.49
CA MET A 20 7.78 4.85 7.47
C MET A 20 7.61 5.62 6.17
N ILE A 21 6.51 5.36 5.49
CA ILE A 21 6.10 6.06 4.26
C ILE A 21 4.82 6.85 4.50
N ASN A 22 4.67 7.97 3.82
CA ASN A 22 3.38 8.66 3.72
C ASN A 22 2.58 8.13 2.51
N PHE A 23 1.34 8.59 2.36
CA PHE A 23 0.47 8.16 1.27
C PHE A 23 0.99 8.55 -0.12
N VAL A 24 1.65 9.71 -0.26
CA VAL A 24 2.24 10.14 -1.52
C VAL A 24 3.36 9.18 -1.95
N GLY A 25 4.23 8.80 -1.01
CA GLY A 25 5.28 7.81 -1.24
C GLY A 25 4.73 6.45 -1.60
N PHE A 26 3.69 6.00 -0.90
CA PHE A 26 3.00 4.75 -1.19
C PHE A 26 2.48 4.70 -2.63
N GLU A 27 1.78 5.76 -3.08
CA GLU A 27 1.28 5.85 -4.46
C GLU A 27 2.42 5.82 -5.47
N ALA A 28 3.45 6.65 -5.26
CA ALA A 28 4.60 6.77 -6.15
C ALA A 28 5.39 5.46 -6.29
N ILE A 29 5.53 4.70 -5.20
CA ILE A 29 6.19 3.38 -5.20
C ILE A 29 5.46 2.42 -6.12
N ILE A 30 4.15 2.31 -5.95
CA ILE A 30 3.30 1.37 -6.70
C ILE A 30 3.29 1.74 -8.18
N ASP A 31 3.23 3.03 -8.50
CA ASP A 31 3.30 3.49 -9.89
C ASP A 31 4.65 3.15 -10.55
N GLN A 32 5.76 3.24 -9.82
CA GLN A 32 7.10 2.94 -10.36
C GLN A 32 7.33 1.44 -10.62
N ILE A 33 6.74 0.57 -9.80
CA ILE A 33 6.78 -0.89 -10.04
C ILE A 33 5.81 -1.32 -11.14
N GLY A 34 5.00 -0.39 -11.67
CA GLY A 34 4.04 -0.66 -12.75
C GLY A 34 2.69 -1.17 -12.26
N GLY A 35 2.31 -0.82 -11.03
CA GLY A 35 1.08 -1.28 -10.38
C GLY A 35 1.21 -2.64 -9.69
N ILE A 36 0.15 -3.02 -9.00
CA ILE A 36 0.02 -4.31 -8.31
C ILE A 36 -1.23 -5.04 -8.77
N ASP A 37 -1.14 -6.37 -8.86
CA ASP A 37 -2.22 -7.21 -9.33
C ASP A 37 -3.08 -7.68 -8.15
N ILE A 38 -4.35 -7.26 -8.12
CA ILE A 38 -5.33 -7.55 -7.06
C ILE A 38 -6.61 -8.10 -7.68
N ASP A 39 -7.19 -9.13 -7.05
CA ASP A 39 -8.49 -9.67 -7.43
C ASP A 39 -9.62 -8.89 -6.72
N VAL A 40 -10.14 -7.87 -7.41
CA VAL A 40 -11.15 -6.95 -6.87
C VAL A 40 -12.52 -7.63 -6.87
N GLN A 41 -13.09 -7.81 -5.69
CA GLN A 41 -14.42 -8.39 -5.54
C GLN A 41 -15.50 -7.37 -5.87
N GLU A 42 -16.66 -7.84 -6.36
CA GLU A 42 -17.76 -6.96 -6.80
C GLU A 42 -18.23 -6.01 -5.69
N TYR A 43 -18.35 -6.50 -4.45
CA TYR A 43 -18.75 -5.70 -3.30
C TYR A 43 -17.72 -4.61 -2.93
N GLN A 44 -16.48 -4.72 -3.39
CA GLN A 44 -15.40 -3.77 -3.10
C GLN A 44 -15.41 -2.57 -4.06
N LEU A 45 -15.96 -2.71 -5.27
CA LEU A 45 -15.88 -1.69 -6.33
C LEU A 45 -16.42 -0.33 -5.91
N HIS A 46 -17.56 -0.30 -5.24
CA HIS A 46 -18.19 0.96 -4.82
C HIS A 46 -17.30 1.72 -3.83
N GLU A 47 -16.80 1.06 -2.79
CA GLU A 47 -15.96 1.69 -1.78
C GLU A 47 -14.55 1.98 -2.33
N LEU A 48 -14.01 1.15 -3.21
CA LEU A 48 -12.76 1.41 -3.91
C LEU A 48 -12.87 2.69 -4.73
N ASN A 49 -13.91 2.88 -5.54
CA ASN A 49 -14.02 4.07 -6.38
C ASN A 49 -14.34 5.34 -5.58
N LYS A 50 -14.95 5.21 -4.40
CA LYS A 50 -15.29 6.32 -3.53
C LYS A 50 -14.07 7.11 -3.02
N TYR A 51 -13.00 6.43 -2.58
CA TYR A 51 -11.83 7.12 -2.04
C TYR A 51 -10.85 7.59 -3.12
N ILE A 52 -10.93 7.06 -4.36
CA ILE A 52 -10.16 7.59 -5.50
C ILE A 52 -10.52 9.06 -5.74
N GLY A 53 -11.81 9.40 -5.79
CA GLY A 53 -12.26 10.77 -6.04
C GLY A 53 -12.02 11.75 -4.90
N ILE A 54 -12.15 11.30 -3.65
CA ILE A 54 -12.17 12.16 -2.45
C ILE A 54 -10.77 12.44 -1.91
N ASP A 55 -9.91 11.42 -1.87
CA ASP A 55 -8.60 11.51 -1.19
C ASP A 55 -7.41 11.58 -2.15
N THR A 56 -7.56 11.16 -3.41
CA THR A 56 -6.42 11.03 -4.36
C THR A 56 -6.42 12.03 -5.52
N GLY A 57 -7.44 12.89 -5.61
CA GLY A 57 -7.54 13.92 -6.65
C GLY A 57 -7.79 13.35 -8.05
N GLY A 58 -9.07 13.35 -8.45
CA GLY A 58 -9.53 13.03 -9.81
C GLY A 58 -10.28 11.69 -9.91
N ASN A 59 -11.45 11.70 -10.56
CA ASN A 59 -12.29 10.52 -10.79
C ASN A 59 -11.90 9.70 -12.04
N ASN A 60 -10.82 10.05 -12.73
CA ASN A 60 -10.46 9.46 -14.03
C ASN A 60 -9.76 8.09 -13.93
N CYS A 61 -9.70 7.48 -12.75
CA CYS A 61 -8.96 6.24 -12.49
C CYS A 61 -9.84 5.16 -11.85
N SER A 62 -11.14 5.19 -12.07
CA SER A 62 -12.08 4.24 -11.46
C SER A 62 -11.86 2.80 -11.96
N VAL A 63 -12.07 1.81 -11.10
CA VAL A 63 -12.09 0.39 -11.44
C VAL A 63 -13.53 0.03 -11.83
N GLU A 64 -13.74 -0.37 -13.09
CA GLU A 64 -15.09 -0.56 -13.63
C GLU A 64 -15.67 -1.96 -13.43
N LYS A 65 -14.81 -2.97 -13.28
CA LYS A 65 -15.21 -4.38 -13.26
C LYS A 65 -14.48 -5.14 -12.15
N PRO A 66 -15.14 -6.16 -11.56
CA PRO A 66 -14.48 -7.05 -10.62
C PRO A 66 -13.50 -7.99 -11.36
N GLY A 67 -12.72 -8.75 -10.59
CA GLY A 67 -11.72 -9.69 -11.06
C GLY A 67 -10.30 -9.17 -10.90
N LEU A 68 -9.35 -9.87 -11.51
CA LEU A 68 -7.94 -9.51 -11.49
C LEU A 68 -7.70 -8.19 -12.25
N GLN A 69 -7.22 -7.18 -11.52
CA GLN A 69 -6.91 -5.84 -12.03
C GLN A 69 -5.50 -5.44 -11.62
N THR A 70 -4.78 -4.75 -12.51
CA THR A 70 -3.52 -4.08 -12.16
C THR A 70 -3.82 -2.69 -11.64
N LEU A 71 -3.78 -2.52 -10.31
CA LEU A 71 -4.06 -1.27 -9.63
C LEU A 71 -2.83 -0.37 -9.62
N ASN A 72 -3.01 0.90 -10.01
CA ASN A 72 -2.02 1.95 -9.82
C ASN A 72 -1.96 2.43 -8.36
N GLY A 73 -1.05 3.35 -8.04
CA GLY A 73 -0.84 3.83 -6.67
C GLY A 73 -2.09 4.37 -5.99
N LYS A 74 -2.86 5.20 -6.69
CA LYS A 74 -4.11 5.79 -6.17
C LYS A 74 -5.18 4.72 -5.93
N GLN A 75 -5.34 3.80 -6.87
CA GLN A 75 -6.28 2.68 -6.77
C GLN A 75 -5.90 1.73 -5.63
N ALA A 76 -4.62 1.40 -5.49
CA ALA A 76 -4.10 0.56 -4.42
C ALA A 76 -4.24 1.22 -3.04
N LEU A 77 -4.03 2.54 -2.95
CA LEU A 77 -4.23 3.28 -1.70
C LEU A 77 -5.71 3.28 -1.31
N SER A 78 -6.58 3.49 -2.30
CA SER A 78 -8.02 3.42 -2.10
C SER A 78 -8.46 2.02 -1.64
N TYR A 79 -7.96 0.97 -2.29
CA TYR A 79 -8.21 -0.43 -1.91
C TYR A 79 -7.81 -0.73 -0.46
N ALA A 80 -6.61 -0.32 -0.06
CA ALA A 80 -6.10 -0.48 1.30
C ALA A 80 -6.90 0.30 2.37
N ARG A 81 -7.73 1.26 1.95
CA ARG A 81 -8.54 2.14 2.82
C ARG A 81 -10.01 1.76 2.87
N ILE A 82 -10.46 0.73 2.15
CA ILE A 82 -11.85 0.25 2.19
C ILE A 82 -12.25 -0.11 3.63
N ARG A 83 -13.33 0.52 4.12
CA ARG A 83 -13.86 0.37 5.49
C ARG A 83 -15.25 -0.27 5.57
N LYS A 84 -16.09 -0.18 4.52
CA LYS A 84 -17.49 -0.62 4.57
C LYS A 84 -17.72 -1.87 3.74
N GLY A 85 -18.60 -2.75 4.23
CA GLY A 85 -19.08 -3.92 3.53
C GLY A 85 -18.46 -5.21 4.04
N VAL A 86 -19.08 -5.75 5.09
CA VAL A 86 -18.88 -7.06 5.75
C VAL A 86 -17.58 -7.16 6.58
N GLY A 87 -17.69 -7.52 7.86
CA GLY A 87 -16.55 -7.94 8.69
C GLY A 87 -15.51 -6.88 9.06
N ASP A 88 -15.65 -6.32 10.25
CA ASP A 88 -14.61 -6.10 11.28
C ASP A 88 -13.24 -5.49 10.88
N GLU A 89 -12.68 -4.65 11.74
CA GLU A 89 -11.40 -3.92 11.57
C GLU A 89 -10.23 -4.77 10.99
N PHE A 90 -10.30 -6.09 11.19
CA PHE A 90 -9.44 -7.13 10.64
C PHE A 90 -9.36 -7.16 9.12
N GLU A 91 -10.46 -7.03 8.38
CA GLU A 91 -10.39 -7.10 6.92
C GLU A 91 -9.59 -5.95 6.31
N ARG A 92 -9.59 -4.79 6.97
CA ARG A 92 -8.78 -3.64 6.54
C ARG A 92 -7.28 -3.93 6.71
N ALA A 93 -6.90 -4.51 7.85
CA ALA A 93 -5.53 -4.92 8.09
C ALA A 93 -5.09 -6.00 7.08
N GLU A 94 -5.98 -6.94 6.74
CA GLU A 94 -5.74 -7.95 5.72
C GLU A 94 -5.50 -7.35 4.34
N ARG A 95 -6.32 -6.40 3.89
CA ARG A 95 -6.11 -5.69 2.61
C ARG A 95 -4.79 -4.91 2.60
N GLN A 96 -4.44 -4.27 3.71
CA GLN A 96 -3.14 -3.58 3.83
C GLN A 96 -1.97 -4.58 3.74
N ARG A 97 -2.10 -5.75 4.38
CA ARG A 97 -1.12 -6.84 4.30
C ARG A 97 -1.02 -7.40 2.87
N GLU A 98 -2.15 -7.61 2.21
CA GLU A 98 -2.20 -8.07 0.82
C GLU A 98 -1.45 -7.12 -0.11
N VAL A 99 -1.71 -5.81 -0.02
CA VAL A 99 -1.01 -4.82 -0.83
C VAL A 99 0.51 -4.88 -0.57
N LEU A 100 0.95 -4.97 0.68
CA LEU A 100 2.37 -5.09 1.01
C LEU A 100 3.00 -6.35 0.40
N LEU A 101 2.30 -7.49 0.46
CA LEU A 101 2.76 -8.74 -0.14
C LEU A 101 2.84 -8.62 -1.66
N LYS A 102 1.86 -7.99 -2.31
CA LYS A 102 1.85 -7.78 -3.76
C LYS A 102 2.96 -6.83 -4.22
N VAL A 103 3.24 -5.78 -3.45
CA VAL A 103 4.39 -4.90 -3.69
C VAL A 103 5.69 -5.69 -3.59
N ALA A 104 5.86 -6.52 -2.55
CA ALA A 104 7.04 -7.35 -2.37
C ALA A 104 7.22 -8.37 -3.51
N GLU A 105 6.14 -9.04 -3.93
CA GLU A 105 6.11 -9.96 -5.07
C GLU A 105 6.54 -9.26 -6.37
N LYS A 106 6.02 -8.05 -6.64
CA LYS A 106 6.37 -7.27 -7.83
C LYS A 106 7.82 -6.81 -7.81
N LEU A 107 8.34 -6.43 -6.65
CA LEU A 107 9.74 -6.01 -6.47
C LEU A 107 10.70 -7.19 -6.68
N GLN A 108 10.39 -8.39 -6.17
CA GLN A 108 11.20 -9.59 -6.39
C GLN A 108 11.29 -9.99 -7.86
N ASN A 109 10.22 -9.76 -8.62
CA ASN A 109 10.15 -10.02 -10.06
C ASN A 109 10.74 -8.87 -10.92
N THR A 110 11.17 -7.77 -10.30
CA THR A 110 11.73 -6.61 -10.98
C THR A 110 13.24 -6.76 -11.14
N ASN A 111 13.78 -6.49 -12.34
CA ASN A 111 15.21 -6.56 -12.62
C ASN A 111 16.01 -5.62 -11.68
N SER A 112 17.18 -6.06 -11.22
CA SER A 112 18.03 -5.40 -10.23
C SER A 112 18.33 -3.93 -10.55
N ILE A 113 18.49 -3.57 -11.83
CA ILE A 113 18.74 -2.17 -12.24
C ILE A 113 17.53 -1.27 -11.95
N LYS A 114 16.32 -1.76 -12.24
CA LYS A 114 15.08 -1.02 -11.97
C LYS A 114 14.80 -0.96 -10.46
N TYR A 115 15.16 -2.01 -9.72
CA TYR A 115 15.09 -2.04 -8.26
C TYR A 115 15.93 -0.92 -7.61
N PHE A 116 17.19 -0.73 -8.01
CA PHE A 116 18.02 0.37 -7.49
C PHE A 116 17.42 1.75 -7.79
N GLY A 117 16.87 1.93 -9.00
CA GLY A 117 16.19 3.18 -9.38
C GLY A 117 14.95 3.46 -8.53
N ILE A 118 14.17 2.43 -8.22
CA ILE A 118 13.01 2.53 -7.34
C ILE A 118 13.45 2.83 -5.91
N ALA A 119 14.41 2.08 -5.36
CA ALA A 119 14.91 2.24 -4.00
C ALA A 119 15.42 3.67 -3.74
N ASN A 120 16.21 4.23 -4.67
CA ASN A 120 16.69 5.61 -4.56
C ASN A 120 15.54 6.63 -4.53
N LYS A 121 14.49 6.44 -5.34
CA LYS A 121 13.31 7.31 -5.31
C LYS A 121 12.44 7.08 -4.07
N MET A 122 12.46 5.89 -3.48
CA MET A 122 11.75 5.62 -2.23
C MET A 122 12.35 6.42 -1.07
N LEU A 123 13.67 6.64 -1.07
CA LEU A 123 14.37 7.36 0.00
C LEU A 123 13.78 8.77 0.21
N ASP A 124 13.32 9.43 -0.85
CA ASP A 124 12.71 10.76 -0.78
C ASP A 124 11.38 10.77 0.01
N TYR A 125 10.70 9.62 0.09
CA TYR A 125 9.41 9.47 0.77
C TYR A 125 9.48 8.63 2.04
N LEU A 126 10.67 8.13 2.38
CA LEU A 126 10.91 7.25 3.51
C LEU A 126 11.50 8.02 4.68
N ARG A 127 10.89 7.87 5.84
CA ARG A 127 11.51 8.18 7.13
C ARG A 127 12.00 6.88 7.76
N THR A 128 13.29 6.76 8.00
CA THR A 128 13.92 5.54 8.53
C THR A 128 15.08 5.85 9.47
N ASN A 129 15.46 4.89 10.31
CA ASN A 129 16.71 4.87 11.08
C ASN A 129 17.68 3.77 10.59
N MET A 130 17.46 3.28 9.36
CA MET A 130 18.41 2.43 8.64
C MET A 130 19.53 3.31 8.11
N GLU A 131 20.48 3.64 8.99
CA GLU A 131 21.87 3.94 8.62
C GLU A 131 22.58 2.65 8.17
#